data_AF-A0A7V8AYR6-F1
#
_entry.id   AF-A0A7V8AYR6-F1
#
_cell.length_a   1.000
_cell.length_b   1.000
_cell.length_c   1.000
_cell.angle_alpha   90.00
_cell.angle_beta   90.00
_cell.angle_gamma   90.00
#
_symmetry.space_group_name_H-M   'P 1'
#
loop_
_entity.id
_entity.type
_entity.pdbx_description
1 polymer ?
#
loop_
_entity_poly.entity_id
_entity_poly.type
_entity_poly.pdbx_seq_one_letter_code
_entity_poly.pdbx_strand_id
1 'polypeptide(L)'
;MPRPQRNNKKSLIFRDTHYQWIIHNRIVYNELHVELSASVNGQVLVVELPRIVNHEMVSGAIEFGRLNGWTPEQALPPFRCKYARKAFERLSA
;
A
#
# COMPACT_ATOMS: atom_id res chain seq x y z
N MET A 1 15.66 22.05 -14.91
CA MET A 1 15.51 20.58 -14.74
C MET A 1 14.70 20.31 -13.48
N PRO A 2 13.51 19.68 -13.53
CA PRO A 2 12.93 19.15 -12.31
C PRO A 2 13.87 18.06 -11.78
N ARG A 3 14.27 18.18 -10.51
CA ARG A 3 15.14 17.17 -9.87
C ARG A 3 14.41 15.82 -9.97
N PRO A 4 15.10 14.71 -10.29
CA PRO A 4 14.47 13.40 -10.18
C PRO A 4 13.99 13.29 -8.73
N GLN A 5 12.67 13.35 -8.53
CA GLN A 5 12.09 13.05 -7.23
C GLN A 5 12.60 11.65 -6.95
N ARG A 6 13.40 11.53 -5.89
CA ARG A 6 13.96 10.26 -5.43
C ARG A 6 12.75 9.41 -5.10
N ASN A 7 12.24 8.67 -6.09
CA ASN A 7 11.07 7.84 -5.95
C ASN A 7 11.48 6.76 -4.97
N ASN A 8 11.24 6.98 -3.68
CA ASN A 8 11.43 5.99 -2.61
C ASN A 8 10.40 4.84 -2.74
N LYS A 9 9.93 4.56 -3.96
CA LYS A 9 9.12 3.40 -4.31
C LYS A 9 10.02 2.19 -4.23
N LYS A 10 9.74 1.30 -3.28
CA LYS A 10 10.40 0.01 -3.14
C LYS A 10 9.57 -1.03 -3.86
N SER A 11 10.23 -1.96 -4.55
CA SER A 11 9.56 -3.13 -5.12
C SER A 11 9.45 -4.24 -4.07
N LEU A 12 8.37 -5.00 -4.14
CA LEU A 12 8.15 -6.21 -3.36
C LEU A 12 7.56 -7.27 -4.29
N ILE A 13 8.09 -8.49 -4.20
CA ILE A 13 7.50 -9.65 -4.87
C ILE A 13 6.67 -10.38 -3.83
N PHE A 14 5.38 -10.57 -4.10
CA PHE A 14 4.47 -11.31 -3.23
C PHE A 14 3.61 -12.25 -4.08
N ARG A 15 3.70 -13.56 -3.83
CA ARG A 15 3.00 -14.62 -4.60
C ARG A 15 3.17 -14.43 -6.12
N ASP A 16 4.41 -14.36 -6.57
CA ASP A 16 4.82 -14.15 -7.98
C ASP A 16 4.34 -12.84 -8.62
N THR A 17 3.76 -11.94 -7.83
CA THR A 17 3.25 -10.67 -8.29
C THR A 17 4.17 -9.54 -7.84
N HIS A 18 4.56 -8.68 -8.78
CA HIS A 18 5.44 -7.54 -8.51
C HIS A 18 4.62 -6.31 -8.09
N TYR A 19 4.80 -5.89 -6.85
CA TYR A 19 4.21 -4.67 -6.29
C TYR A 19 5.27 -3.59 -6.12
N GLN A 20 4.82 -2.34 -6.18
CA GLN A 20 5.60 -1.17 -5.79
C GLN A 20 4.91 -0.53 -4.60
N TRP A 21 5.68 -0.13 -3.60
CA TRP A 21 5.15 0.53 -2.43
C TRP A 21 5.99 1.71 -2.00
N ILE A 22 5.34 2.71 -1.42
CA ILE A 22 5.96 3.90 -0.88
C ILE A 22 5.33 4.25 0.46
N ILE A 23 6.15 4.71 1.41
CA ILE A 23 5.66 5.20 2.70
C ILE A 23 5.76 6.72 2.72
N HIS A 24 4.64 7.36 3.00
CA HIS A 24 4.51 8.79 3.23
C HIS A 24 4.37 9.01 4.74
N ASN A 25 5.41 9.55 5.36
CA ASN A 25 5.39 9.85 6.79
C ASN A 25 4.49 11.06 7.04
N ARG A 26 3.40 10.90 7.79
CA ARG A 26 2.57 12.00 8.29
C ARG A 26 2.95 12.32 9.73
N ILE A 27 2.39 13.42 10.24
CA ILE A 27 2.66 13.89 11.61
C ILE A 27 2.20 12.84 12.64
N VAL A 28 1.04 12.22 12.41
CA VAL A 28 0.39 11.32 13.38
C VAL A 28 0.59 9.83 13.02
N TYR A 29 0.60 9.49 11.73
CA TYR A 29 0.69 8.12 11.23
C TYR A 29 1.58 8.04 9.97
N ASN A 30 1.84 6.84 9.47
CA ASN A 30 2.51 6.64 8.19
C ASN A 30 1.48 6.14 7.17
N GLU A 31 1.47 6.70 5.97
CA GLU A 31 0.64 6.21 4.86
C GLU A 31 1.48 5.29 3.97
N LEU A 32 1.15 4.01 3.91
CA LEU A 32 1.70 3.08 2.95
C LEU A 32 0.81 3.06 1.71
N HIS A 33 1.38 3.40 0.56
CA HIS A 33 0.73 3.27 -0.72
C HIS A 33 1.34 2.06 -1.44
N VAL A 34 0.50 1.12 -1.88
CA VAL A 34 0.91 -0.05 -2.64
C VAL A 34 0.18 -0.07 -3.98
N GLU A 35 0.95 -0.28 -5.04
CA GLU A 35 0.52 -0.29 -6.43
C GLU A 35 1.06 -1.55 -7.09
N LEU A 36 0.40 -2.04 -8.14
CA LEU A 36 0.92 -3.14 -8.94
C LEU A 36 1.93 -2.60 -9.94
N SER A 37 3.12 -3.18 -9.99
CA SER A 37 4.18 -2.72 -10.89
C SER A 37 3.83 -2.90 -12.37
N ALA A 38 2.99 -3.89 -12.68
CA ALA A 38 2.59 -4.24 -14.05
C ALA A 38 1.35 -3.48 -14.54
N SER A 39 0.59 -2.82 -13.65
CA SER A 39 -0.64 -2.13 -14.04
C SER A 39 -0.40 -0.62 -14.14
N VAL A 40 -0.74 -0.05 -15.29
CA VAL A 40 -0.78 1.40 -15.50
C VAL A 40 -2.17 1.88 -15.08
N ASN A 41 -2.24 2.68 -14.00
CA ASN A 41 -3.48 3.14 -13.35
C ASN A 41 -4.31 2.07 -12.62
N GLY A 42 -3.66 1.03 -12.10
CA GLY A 42 -4.31 0.05 -11.22
C GLY A 42 -4.81 0.63 -9.89
N GLN A 43 -5.67 -0.11 -9.20
CA GLN A 43 -6.23 0.29 -7.92
C GLN A 43 -5.11 0.39 -6.88
N VAL A 44 -4.96 1.58 -6.29
CA VAL A 44 -3.97 1.83 -5.24
C VAL A 44 -4.50 1.33 -3.89
N LEU A 45 -3.68 0.61 -3.13
CA LEU A 45 -3.94 0.29 -1.74
C LEU A 45 -3.29 1.35 -0.86
N VAL A 46 -4.08 2.03 -0.04
CA VAL A 46 -3.63 3.05 0.90
C VAL A 46 -3.87 2.54 2.31
N VAL A 47 -2.79 2.41 3.09
CA VAL A 47 -2.84 1.84 4.43
C VAL A 47 -2.29 2.84 5.44
N GLU A 48 -3.09 3.15 6.46
CA GLU A 48 -2.62 3.90 7.61
C GLU A 48 -1.88 2.96 8.57
N LEU A 49 -0.57 3.14 8.70
CA LEU A 49 0.32 2.36 9.55
C LEU A 49 0.82 3.19 10.74
N PRO A 50 1.21 2.54 11.85
CA PRO A 50 1.92 3.21 12.94
C PRO A 50 3.30 3.70 12.48
N ARG A 51 3.91 4.59 13.28
CA ARG A 51 5.22 5.19 12.98
C ARG A 51 6.33 4.15 12.76
N ILE A 52 6.28 3.05 13.50
CA ILE A 52 7.21 1.93 13.35
C ILE A 52 6.56 0.94 12.39
N VAL A 53 7.10 0.87 11.17
CA VAL A 53 6.61 -0.03 10.13
C VAL A 53 7.55 -1.23 10.02
N ASN A 54 6.98 -2.44 10.12
CA ASN A 54 7.70 -3.67 9.85
C ASN A 54 7.40 -4.16 8.42
N HIS A 55 8.34 -4.89 7.81
CA HIS A 55 8.17 -5.42 6.46
C HIS A 55 6.99 -6.41 6.35
N GLU A 56 6.73 -7.16 7.43
CA GLU A 56 5.58 -8.06 7.53
C GLU A 56 4.24 -7.31 7.45
N MET A 57 4.18 -6.04 7.89
CA MET A 57 2.97 -5.23 7.81
C MET A 57 2.65 -4.86 6.35
N VAL A 58 3.66 -4.71 5.50
CA VAL A 58 3.48 -4.44 4.07
C VAL A 58 2.87 -5.67 3.38
N SER A 59 3.41 -6.86 3.67
CA SER A 59 2.89 -8.11 3.11
C SER A 59 1.50 -8.44 3.66
N GLY A 60 1.26 -8.23 4.96
CA GLY A 60 -0.05 -8.40 5.59
C GLY A 60 -1.10 -7.42 5.08
N ALA A 61 -0.72 -6.18 4.76
CA ALA A 61 -1.60 -5.21 4.12
C ALA A 61 -2.06 -5.67 2.73
N ILE A 62 -1.13 -6.19 1.92
CA ILE A 62 -1.42 -6.74 0.58
C ILE A 62 -2.37 -7.93 0.69
N GLU A 63 -2.09 -8.86 1.60
CA GLU A 63 -2.94 -10.04 1.84
C GLU A 63 -4.34 -9.63 2.29
N PHE A 64 -4.44 -8.74 3.30
CA PHE A 64 -5.71 -8.21 3.76
C PHE A 64 -6.49 -7.52 2.64
N GLY A 65 -5.83 -6.67 1.86
CA GLY A 65 -6.44 -6.02 0.70
C GLY A 65 -7.03 -7.05 -0.26
N ARG A 66 -6.22 -8.03 -0.70
CA ARG A 66 -6.66 -9.08 -1.63
C ARG A 66 -7.86 -9.86 -1.10
N LEU A 67 -7.88 -10.19 0.19
CA LEU A 67 -9.01 -10.89 0.83
C LEU A 67 -10.28 -10.02 0.93
N ASN A 68 -10.14 -8.69 0.98
CA ASN A 68 -11.25 -7.75 1.14
C ASN A 68 -11.69 -7.07 -0.18
N GLY A 69 -11.27 -7.61 -1.33
CA GLY A 69 -11.69 -7.15 -2.65
C GLY A 69 -10.83 -6.03 -3.25
N TRP A 70 -9.60 -5.83 -2.78
CA TRP A 70 -8.62 -5.02 -3.49
C TRP A 70 -8.18 -5.74 -4.77
N THR A 71 -8.50 -5.14 -5.92
CA THR A 71 -8.17 -5.63 -7.25
C THR A 71 -7.20 -4.66 -7.92
N PRO A 72 -5.89 -4.80 -7.69
CA PRO A 72 -4.88 -3.86 -8.18
C PRO A 72 -4.75 -3.81 -9.71
N GLU A 73 -5.36 -4.75 -10.42
CA GLU A 73 -5.41 -4.78 -11.90
C GLU A 73 -6.45 -3.82 -12.46
N GLN A 74 -7.50 -3.50 -11.70
CA GLN A 74 -8.59 -2.65 -12.15
C GLN A 74 -8.33 -1.20 -11.76
N ALA A 75 -8.70 -0.24 -12.60
CA ALA A 75 -8.62 1.19 -12.30
C ALA A 75 -9.78 1.64 -11.39
N LEU A 76 -9.80 1.13 -10.16
CA LEU A 76 -10.82 1.45 -9.15
C LEU A 76 -10.33 2.54 -8.17
N PRO A 77 -11.26 3.16 -7.42
CA PRO A 77 -10.90 4.08 -6.34
C PRO A 77 -9.94 3.42 -5.33
N PRO A 78 -9.04 4.19 -4.70
CA PRO A 78 -8.06 3.66 -3.77
C PRO A 78 -8.73 2.84 -2.65
N PHE A 79 -8.25 1.61 -2.46
CA PHE A 79 -8.69 0.78 -1.35
C PHE A 79 -8.02 1.29 -0.08
N ARG A 80 -8.80 1.69 0.93
CA ARG A 80 -8.27 2.24 2.18
C ARG A 80 -8.42 1.24 3.33
N CYS A 81 -7.34 1.04 4.07
CA CYS A 81 -7.38 0.32 5.34
C CYS A 81 -6.45 0.96 6.37
N LYS A 82 -6.58 0.58 7.63
CA LYS A 82 -5.70 1.02 8.70
C LYS A 82 -5.21 -0.17 9.50
N TYR A 83 -4.02 -0.08 10.04
CA TYR A 83 -3.50 -1.03 11.00
C TYR A 83 -3.72 -0.51 12.42
N ALA A 84 -4.69 -1.10 13.11
CA ALA A 84 -5.06 -0.74 14.47
C ALA A 84 -5.02 -1.98 15.37
N ARG A 85 -4.48 -1.84 16.59
CA ARG A 85 -4.49 -2.91 17.62
C ARG A 85 -3.99 -4.28 17.14
N LYS A 86 -2.94 -4.29 16.31
CA LYS A 86 -2.36 -5.50 15.69
C LYS A 86 -3.25 -6.22 14.65
N ALA A 87 -4.26 -5.53 14.13
CA ALA A 87 -5.13 -6.04 13.08
C ALA A 87 -5.29 -4.98 11.97
N PHE A 88 -5.63 -5.45 10.77
CA PHE A 88 -6.03 -4.57 9.68
C PHE A 88 -7.54 -4.38 9.71
N GLU A 89 -7.97 -3.12 9.69
CA GLU A 89 -9.38 -2.73 9.61
C GLU A 89 -9.59 -2.00 8.27
N ARG A 90 -10.64 -2.36 7.55
CA ARG A 90 -11.02 -1.63 6.34
C ARG A 90 -11.55 -0.26 6.75
N LEU A 91 -11.03 0.79 6.12
CA LEU A 91 -11.60 2.12 6.23
C LEU A 91 -12.71 2.19 5.18
N SER A 92 -13.97 2.11 5.61
CA SER A 92 -15.07 2.51 4.73
C SER A 92 -14.92 4.00 4.46
N ALA A 93 -14.74 4.37 3.20
CA ALA A 93 -14.92 5.74 2.76
C ALA A 93 -16.36 6.19 3.01
#